data_AF-A0A947IAD4-F1
#
_entry.id   AF-A0A947IAD4-F1
#
_cell.length_a   1.000
_cell.length_b   1.000
_cell.length_c   1.000
_cell.angle_alpha   90.00
_cell.angle_beta   90.00
_cell.angle_gamma   90.00
#
_symmetry.space_group_name_H-M   'P 1'
#
loop_
_entity.id
_entity.type
_entity.pdbx_description
1 polymer ?
#
loop_
_entity_poly.entity_id
_entity_poly.type
_entity_poly.pdbx_seq_one_letter_code
_entity_poly.pdbx_strand_id
1 'polypeptide(L)'
;ENRRAHDAFLREVTFLLRDLSLAEVAGDPVIVERARAYAREEEIMLDHIHKNRRLVEGDGDGEIYLVDTTSFYSPVRLDKKLIGLVEPRARCYVEIKPVFRGGQKTHDLSVSISLALSMQRTAHSKDVGEIMRELNIGDGHKGAAAGVQRCSSAHEFQRAREELPKRIFGIWSNL
;
A
#
# COMPACT_ATOMS: atom_id res chain seq x y z
N GLU A 1 -4.31 -7.60 16.93
CA GLU A 1 -5.68 -7.82 17.43
C GLU A 1 -5.96 -9.31 17.56
N ASN A 2 -6.70 -9.74 18.58
CA ASN A 2 -7.03 -11.17 18.77
C ASN A 2 -8.08 -11.60 17.73
N ARG A 3 -7.77 -12.59 16.89
CA ARG A 3 -8.66 -13.11 15.83
C ARG A 3 -10.08 -13.37 16.33
N ARG A 4 -10.22 -13.90 17.55
CA ARG A 4 -11.54 -14.17 18.16
C ARG A 4 -12.35 -12.90 18.43
N ALA A 5 -11.70 -11.82 18.87
CA ALA A 5 -12.37 -10.55 19.11
C ALA A 5 -12.84 -9.91 17.80
N HIS A 6 -12.03 -10.03 16.73
CA HIS A 6 -12.41 -9.58 15.39
C HIS A 6 -13.62 -10.35 14.84
N ASP A 7 -13.61 -11.68 14.96
CA ASP A 7 -14.72 -12.52 14.49
C ASP A 7 -16.02 -12.24 15.27
N ALA A 8 -15.93 -12.01 16.58
CA ALA A 8 -17.08 -11.62 17.40
C ALA A 8 -17.67 -10.28 16.97
N PHE A 9 -16.81 -9.27 16.74
CA PHE A 9 -17.22 -7.96 16.22
C PHE A 9 -17.93 -8.08 14.86
N LEU A 10 -17.38 -8.84 13.91
CA LEU A 10 -18.02 -9.02 12.60
C LEU A 10 -19.39 -9.71 12.69
N ARG A 11 -19.53 -10.65 13.63
CA ARG A 11 -20.81 -11.31 13.88
C ARG A 11 -21.85 -10.34 14.43
N GLU A 12 -21.46 -9.48 15.36
CA GLU A 12 -22.30 -8.43 15.92
C GLU A 12 -22.74 -7.43 14.83
N VAL A 13 -21.80 -6.95 14.00
CA VAL A 13 -22.09 -6.09 12.85
C VAL A 13 -23.10 -6.73 11.91
N THR A 14 -22.96 -8.04 11.64
CA THR A 14 -23.89 -8.78 10.78
C THR A 14 -25.31 -8.81 11.34
N PHE A 15 -25.45 -8.98 12.67
CA PHE A 15 -26.76 -8.94 13.31
C PHE A 15 -27.37 -7.54 13.29
N LEU A 16 -26.57 -6.50 13.56
CA LEU A 16 -27.02 -5.11 13.49
C LEU A 16 -27.52 -4.77 12.07
N LEU A 17 -26.75 -5.11 11.03
CA LEU A 17 -27.10 -4.82 9.64
C LEU A 17 -28.29 -5.62 9.10
N ARG A 18 -28.70 -6.71 9.78
CA ARG A 18 -29.89 -7.47 9.41
C ARG A 18 -31.16 -6.69 9.73
N ASP A 19 -31.17 -6.01 10.87
CA ASP A 19 -32.39 -5.46 11.49
C ASP A 19 -32.43 -3.92 11.44
N LEU A 20 -31.29 -3.26 11.26
CA LEU A 20 -31.15 -1.79 11.32
C LEU A 20 -30.58 -1.23 10.02
N SER A 21 -30.91 0.04 9.73
CA SER A 21 -30.29 0.79 8.64
C SER A 21 -28.82 1.11 8.94
N LEU A 22 -28.03 1.39 7.90
CA LEU A 22 -26.62 1.79 8.07
C LEU A 22 -26.44 3.00 8.98
N ALA A 23 -27.37 3.96 8.96
CA ALA A 23 -27.30 5.15 9.80
C ALA A 23 -27.50 4.82 11.29
N GLU A 24 -28.39 3.89 11.60
CA GLU A 24 -28.63 3.41 12.96
C GLU A 24 -27.45 2.56 13.47
N VAL A 25 -26.94 1.64 12.63
CA VAL A 25 -25.75 0.84 12.95
C VAL A 25 -24.52 1.71 13.18
N ALA A 26 -24.35 2.78 12.40
CA ALA A 26 -23.24 3.72 12.59
C ALA A 26 -23.28 4.45 13.94
N GLY A 27 -24.44 4.52 14.59
CA GLY A 27 -24.62 5.07 15.93
C GLY A 27 -24.38 4.07 17.07
N ASP A 28 -24.24 2.78 16.76
CA ASP A 28 -23.99 1.75 17.77
C ASP A 28 -22.64 2.00 18.49
N PRO A 29 -22.58 1.95 19.84
CA PRO A 29 -21.36 2.25 20.58
C PRO A 29 -20.13 1.44 20.15
N VAL A 30 -20.31 0.16 19.83
CA VAL A 30 -19.21 -0.73 19.42
C VAL A 30 -18.68 -0.33 18.05
N ILE A 31 -19.57 0.06 17.14
CA ILE A 31 -19.22 0.56 15.81
C ILE A 31 -18.50 1.91 15.91
N VAL A 32 -19.01 2.83 16.73
CA VAL A 32 -18.41 4.15 16.94
C VAL A 32 -16.99 4.03 17.51
N GLU A 33 -16.79 3.15 18.50
CA GLU A 33 -15.46 2.92 19.07
C GLU A 33 -14.49 2.37 18.02
N ARG A 34 -14.92 1.37 17.25
CA ARG A 34 -14.15 0.77 16.15
C ARG A 34 -13.77 1.81 15.10
N ALA A 35 -14.72 2.63 14.69
CA ALA A 35 -14.52 3.68 13.70
C ALA A 35 -13.51 4.73 14.20
N ARG A 36 -13.61 5.14 15.48
CA ARG A 36 -12.63 6.06 16.08
C ARG A 36 -11.23 5.46 16.17
N ALA A 37 -11.12 4.17 16.50
CA ALA A 37 -9.84 3.48 16.51
C ALA A 37 -9.22 3.45 15.11
N TYR A 38 -10.01 3.10 14.10
CA TYR A 38 -9.58 3.10 12.72
C TYR A 38 -9.19 4.49 12.21
N ALA A 39 -9.94 5.55 12.54
CA ALA A 39 -9.60 6.92 12.18
C ALA A 39 -8.22 7.35 12.73
N ARG A 40 -7.90 6.98 13.98
CA ARG A 40 -6.56 7.21 14.54
C ARG A 40 -5.47 6.44 13.80
N GLU A 41 -5.75 5.20 13.38
CA GLU A 41 -4.82 4.43 12.54
C GLU A 41 -4.63 5.10 11.18
N GLU A 42 -5.69 5.62 10.56
CA GLU A 42 -5.62 6.37 9.29
C GLU A 42 -4.79 7.64 9.41
N GLU A 43 -4.92 8.40 10.50
CA GLU A 43 -4.08 9.58 10.77
C GLU A 43 -2.59 9.20 10.84
N ILE A 44 -2.26 8.10 11.52
CA ILE A 44 -0.89 7.57 11.59
C ILE A 44 -0.40 7.13 10.19
N MET A 45 -1.24 6.45 9.42
CA MET A 45 -0.91 6.04 8.05
C MET A 45 -0.66 7.25 7.14
N LEU A 46 -1.49 8.28 7.23
CA LEU A 46 -1.31 9.54 6.48
C LEU A 46 -0.01 10.25 6.86
N ASP A 47 0.32 10.31 8.15
CA ASP A 47 1.60 10.84 8.63
C ASP A 47 2.80 10.07 8.04
N HIS A 48 2.73 8.74 8.03
CA HIS A 48 3.75 7.90 7.41
C HIS A 48 3.86 8.13 5.89
N ILE A 49 2.73 8.22 5.17
CA ILE A 49 2.71 8.51 3.73
C ILE A 49 3.34 9.88 3.45
N HIS A 50 3.07 10.89 4.28
CA HIS A 50 3.60 12.24 4.09
C HIS A 50 5.11 12.30 4.34
N LYS A 51 5.57 11.72 5.44
CA LYS A 51 6.98 11.77 5.87
C LYS A 51 7.91 10.89 5.03
N ASN A 52 7.39 9.79 4.49
CA ASN A 52 8.19 8.78 3.80
C ASN A 52 7.95 8.76 2.29
N ARG A 53 7.36 9.83 1.75
CA ARG A 53 7.26 9.99 0.30
C ARG A 53 8.64 10.16 -0.32
N ARG A 54 8.82 9.56 -1.49
CA ARG A 54 9.98 9.75 -2.35
C ARG A 54 9.51 10.08 -3.76
N LEU A 55 10.28 10.93 -4.43
CA LEU A 55 10.12 11.14 -5.85
C LEU A 55 10.90 10.06 -6.59
N VAL A 56 10.33 9.56 -7.68
CA VAL A 56 11.06 8.70 -8.60
C VAL A 56 11.88 9.59 -9.53
N GLU A 57 13.19 9.35 -9.60
CA GLU A 57 14.07 10.14 -10.46
C GLU A 57 13.66 9.98 -11.94
N GLY A 58 13.50 11.10 -12.63
CA GLY A 58 13.04 11.14 -14.03
C GLY A 58 11.52 11.21 -14.21
N ASP A 59 10.72 11.03 -13.15
CA ASP A 59 9.26 11.20 -13.19
C ASP A 59 8.87 12.67 -13.07
N GLY A 60 9.16 13.44 -14.14
CA GLY A 60 8.90 14.88 -14.20
C GLY A 60 7.41 15.26 -14.07
N ASP A 61 6.52 14.33 -14.47
CA ASP A 61 5.07 14.53 -14.41
C ASP A 61 4.46 14.08 -13.05
N GLY A 62 5.26 13.43 -12.19
CA GLY A 62 4.82 12.96 -10.88
C GLY A 62 3.74 11.88 -10.97
N GLU A 63 3.81 11.01 -11.97
CA GLU A 63 2.80 9.96 -12.18
C GLU A 63 2.86 8.87 -11.11
N ILE A 64 4.04 8.61 -10.56
CA ILE A 64 4.30 7.57 -9.55
C ILE A 64 4.55 8.21 -8.19
N TYR A 65 3.64 7.95 -7.25
CA TYR A 65 3.85 8.31 -5.86
C TYR A 65 4.46 7.14 -5.09
N LEU A 66 5.72 7.29 -4.71
CA LEU A 66 6.47 6.27 -3.97
C LEU A 66 6.46 6.58 -2.46
N VAL A 67 6.13 5.57 -1.66
CA VAL A 67 6.27 5.57 -0.20
C VAL A 67 7.33 4.55 0.20
N ASP A 68 8.41 5.01 0.81
CA ASP A 68 9.56 4.20 1.22
C ASP A 68 9.57 4.02 2.74
N THR A 69 9.04 2.89 3.21
CA THR A 69 9.01 2.52 4.63
C THR A 69 10.16 1.61 5.04
N THR A 70 11.20 1.51 4.20
CA THR A 70 12.34 0.63 4.46
C THR A 70 13.12 0.97 5.71
N SER A 71 12.99 2.17 6.27
CA SER A 71 13.65 2.60 7.51
C SER A 71 12.97 2.01 8.76
N PHE A 72 11.74 1.53 8.67
CA PHE A 72 10.97 1.11 9.85
C PHE A 72 11.56 -0.15 10.49
N TYR A 73 11.47 -0.20 11.82
CA TYR A 73 11.97 -1.31 12.66
C TYR A 73 10.90 -2.36 12.95
N SER A 74 9.63 -2.05 12.68
CA SER A 74 8.49 -2.94 12.81
C SER A 74 7.63 -2.91 11.53
N PRO A 75 6.86 -3.97 11.25
CA PRO A 75 5.88 -3.94 10.17
C PRO A 75 4.85 -2.84 10.41
N VAL A 76 4.66 -1.99 9.40
CA VAL A 76 3.59 -1.00 9.40
C VAL A 76 2.59 -1.36 8.31
N ARG A 77 1.31 -1.20 8.64
CA ARG A 77 0.23 -1.30 7.67
C ARG A 77 0.05 0.07 7.01
N LEU A 78 0.01 0.09 5.69
CA LEU A 78 -0.36 1.26 4.92
C LEU A 78 -1.51 0.89 3.98
N ASP A 79 -2.59 1.67 3.99
CA ASP A 79 -3.54 1.66 2.90
C ASP A 79 -3.08 2.65 1.83
N LYS A 80 -2.58 2.12 0.70
CA LYS A 80 -2.09 2.93 -0.42
C LYS A 80 -3.17 3.85 -1.00
N LYS A 81 -4.46 3.56 -0.83
CA LYS A 81 -5.52 4.43 -1.34
C LYS A 81 -5.52 5.80 -0.66
N LEU A 82 -5.03 5.88 0.59
CA LEU A 82 -4.88 7.15 1.31
C LEU A 82 -3.90 8.09 0.62
N ILE A 83 -2.98 7.58 -0.21
CA ILE A 83 -2.10 8.41 -1.04
C ILE A 83 -2.92 9.36 -1.92
N GLY A 84 -4.06 8.92 -2.46
CA GLY A 84 -4.92 9.76 -3.30
C GLY A 84 -5.53 10.96 -2.58
N LEU A 85 -5.53 10.98 -1.24
CA LEU A 85 -5.93 12.15 -0.45
C LEU A 85 -4.81 13.20 -0.37
N VAL A 86 -3.55 12.75 -0.46
CA VAL A 86 -2.35 13.59 -0.28
C VAL A 86 -1.76 14.02 -1.62
N GLU A 87 -1.82 13.14 -2.62
CA GLU A 87 -1.40 13.40 -3.99
C GLU A 87 -2.49 12.92 -4.98
N PRO A 88 -3.52 13.74 -5.24
CA PRO A 88 -4.61 13.38 -6.12
C PRO A 88 -4.20 13.21 -7.59
N ARG A 89 -3.03 13.74 -8.00
CA ARG A 89 -2.56 13.68 -9.39
C ARG A 89 -1.81 12.40 -9.73
N ALA A 90 -1.36 11.67 -8.71
CA ALA A 90 -0.66 10.42 -8.91
C ALA A 90 -1.55 9.42 -9.68
N ARG A 91 -0.94 8.70 -10.62
CA ARG A 91 -1.57 7.67 -11.44
C ARG A 91 -1.22 6.26 -10.94
N CYS A 92 -0.13 6.16 -10.19
CA CYS A 92 0.37 4.92 -9.64
C CYS A 92 0.87 5.14 -8.21
N TYR A 93 0.53 4.21 -7.33
CA TYR A 93 1.00 4.20 -5.95
C TYR A 93 1.99 3.05 -5.78
N VAL A 94 3.19 3.35 -5.33
CA VAL A 94 4.24 2.36 -5.06
C VAL A 94 4.61 2.42 -3.58
N GLU A 95 4.63 1.27 -2.94
CA GLU A 95 5.11 1.11 -1.57
C GLU A 95 6.32 0.18 -1.61
N ILE A 96 7.43 0.64 -1.06
CA ILE A 96 8.63 -0.17 -0.86
C ILE A 96 8.82 -0.34 0.64
N LYS A 97 8.99 -1.59 1.08
CA LYS A 97 9.09 -1.93 2.49
C LYS A 97 10.04 -3.11 2.74
N PRO A 98 10.60 -3.24 3.94
CA PRO A 98 11.39 -4.40 4.26
C PRO A 98 10.48 -5.62 4.45
N VAL A 99 10.99 -6.80 4.13
CA VAL A 99 10.33 -8.05 4.52
C VAL A 99 10.69 -8.37 5.96
N PHE A 100 9.69 -8.70 6.77
CA PHE A 100 9.86 -9.20 8.12
C PHE A 100 9.57 -10.71 8.18
N ARG A 101 10.42 -11.47 8.86
CA ARG A 101 10.21 -12.90 9.16
C ARG A 101 10.39 -13.12 10.65
N GLY A 102 9.40 -13.72 11.30
CA GLY A 102 9.43 -13.94 12.76
C GLY A 102 9.62 -12.65 13.57
N GLY A 103 9.11 -11.52 13.09
CA GLY A 103 9.28 -10.20 13.73
C GLY A 103 10.64 -9.53 13.49
N GLN A 104 11.57 -10.20 12.80
CA GLN A 104 12.87 -9.64 12.46
C GLN A 104 12.90 -9.09 11.04
N LYS A 105 13.50 -7.91 10.88
CA LYS A 105 13.73 -7.27 9.58
C LYS A 105 14.78 -8.06 8.81
N THR A 106 14.45 -8.46 7.58
CA THR A 106 15.38 -9.17 6.68
C THR A 106 16.04 -8.19 5.70
N HIS A 107 16.98 -8.69 4.90
CA HIS A 107 17.53 -7.96 3.76
C HIS A 107 16.65 -8.03 2.52
N ASP A 108 15.52 -8.76 2.52
CA ASP A 108 14.64 -8.80 1.37
C ASP A 108 13.78 -7.52 1.29
N LEU A 109 13.57 -7.04 0.07
CA LEU A 109 12.81 -5.84 -0.22
C LEU A 109 11.48 -6.21 -0.86
N SER A 110 10.36 -5.84 -0.24
CA SER A 110 9.03 -6.01 -0.83
C SER A 110 8.60 -4.72 -1.52
N VAL A 111 8.02 -4.89 -2.71
CA VAL A 111 7.36 -3.81 -3.44
C VAL A 111 5.91 -4.18 -3.66
N SER A 112 5.03 -3.22 -3.48
CA SER A 112 3.63 -3.34 -3.85
C SER A 112 3.22 -2.11 -4.65
N ILE A 113 2.56 -2.35 -5.78
CA ILE A 113 2.13 -1.33 -6.73
C ILE A 113 0.61 -1.42 -6.91
N SER A 114 -0.04 -0.28 -7.06
CA SER A 114 -1.46 -0.21 -7.41
C SER A 114 -1.73 1.00 -8.28
N LEU A 115 -2.63 0.85 -9.25
CA LEU A 115 -3.16 2.00 -9.98
C LEU A 115 -3.92 2.93 -9.03
N ALA A 116 -3.79 4.22 -9.26
CA ALA A 116 -4.55 5.21 -8.53
C ALA A 116 -6.05 5.08 -8.82
N LEU A 117 -6.88 5.53 -7.87
CA LEU A 117 -8.34 5.50 -8.04
C LEU A 117 -8.79 6.32 -9.26
N SER A 118 -8.06 7.40 -9.58
CA SER A 118 -8.26 8.24 -10.78
C SER A 118 -8.12 7.46 -12.09
N MET A 119 -7.33 6.38 -12.10
CA MET A 119 -7.12 5.55 -13.28
C MET A 119 -8.28 4.58 -13.53
N GLN A 120 -9.07 4.20 -12.51
CA GLN A 120 -10.13 3.21 -12.65
C GLN A 120 -11.26 3.63 -13.61
N ARG A 121 -11.45 4.94 -13.80
CA ARG A 121 -12.51 5.50 -14.67
C ARG A 121 -11.96 6.09 -15.98
N THR A 122 -10.66 6.02 -16.18
CA THR A 122 -9.99 6.60 -17.35
C THR A 122 -9.57 5.48 -18.28
N ALA A 123 -9.77 5.63 -19.59
CA ALA A 123 -9.28 4.65 -20.55
C ALA A 123 -7.73 4.65 -20.54
N HIS A 124 -7.11 3.50 -20.27
CA HIS A 124 -5.65 3.35 -20.29
C HIS A 124 -5.24 1.88 -20.56
N SER A 125 -4.02 1.69 -21.07
CA SER A 125 -3.38 0.39 -21.28
C SER A 125 -2.61 -0.12 -20.06
N LYS A 126 -2.19 0.77 -19.14
CA LYS A 126 -1.31 0.46 -18.00
C LYS A 126 -1.68 -0.83 -17.26
N ASP A 127 -0.71 -1.73 -17.11
CA ASP A 127 -0.81 -2.99 -16.35
C ASP A 127 0.35 -3.10 -15.37
N VAL A 128 0.05 -2.98 -14.08
CA VAL A 128 1.09 -3.03 -13.03
C VAL A 128 1.54 -4.46 -12.70
N GLY A 129 0.77 -5.47 -13.12
CA GLY A 129 1.14 -6.88 -13.04
C GLY A 129 2.29 -7.21 -13.99
N GLU A 130 2.21 -6.73 -15.23
CA GLU A 130 3.30 -6.88 -16.21
C GLU A 130 4.61 -6.26 -15.71
N ILE A 131 4.56 -5.10 -15.04
CA ILE A 131 5.76 -4.50 -14.40
C ILE A 131 6.44 -5.49 -13.45
N MET A 132 5.67 -6.18 -12.61
CA MET A 132 6.25 -7.14 -11.64
C MET A 132 6.81 -8.39 -12.31
N ARG A 133 6.19 -8.85 -13.41
CA ARG A 133 6.66 -9.98 -14.23
C ARG A 133 7.95 -9.64 -14.97
N GLU A 134 8.01 -8.49 -15.62
CA GLU A 134 9.21 -8.00 -16.31
C GLU A 134 10.40 -7.82 -15.36
N LEU A 135 10.13 -7.35 -14.13
CA LEU A 135 11.16 -7.27 -13.09
C LEU A 135 11.55 -8.63 -12.52
N ASN A 136 10.78 -9.69 -12.81
CA ASN A 136 10.93 -11.05 -12.27
C ASN A 136 11.01 -11.09 -10.74
N ILE A 137 10.19 -10.28 -10.08
CA ILE A 137 10.13 -10.22 -8.60
C ILE A 137 8.77 -10.61 -8.04
N GLY A 138 7.76 -10.77 -8.89
CA GLY A 138 6.41 -11.02 -8.43
C GLY A 138 5.40 -11.08 -9.57
N ASP A 139 4.14 -10.91 -9.21
CA ASP A 139 3.00 -11.03 -10.11
C ASP A 139 1.82 -10.17 -9.60
N GLY A 140 0.74 -10.14 -10.37
CA GLY A 140 -0.49 -9.47 -10.01
C GLY A 140 -1.46 -9.39 -11.18
N HIS A 141 -2.34 -8.39 -11.13
CA HIS A 141 -3.25 -8.06 -12.21
C HIS A 141 -3.12 -6.58 -12.59
N LYS A 142 -3.79 -6.16 -13.65
CA LYS A 142 -3.70 -4.80 -14.23
C LYS A 142 -3.75 -3.65 -13.21
N GLY A 143 -4.54 -3.80 -12.14
CA GLY A 143 -4.77 -2.75 -11.15
C GLY A 143 -3.91 -2.83 -9.89
N ALA A 144 -3.34 -3.99 -9.57
CA ALA A 144 -2.52 -4.18 -8.37
C ALA A 144 -1.58 -5.37 -8.52
N ALA A 145 -0.35 -5.20 -8.06
CA ALA A 145 0.66 -6.25 -8.07
C ALA A 145 1.62 -6.10 -6.90
N ALA A 146 2.35 -7.17 -6.61
CA ALA A 146 3.37 -7.16 -5.57
C ALA A 146 4.48 -8.15 -5.88
N GLY A 147 5.65 -7.85 -5.33
CA GLY A 147 6.83 -8.68 -5.50
C GLY A 147 7.80 -8.55 -4.33
N VAL A 148 8.80 -9.43 -4.35
CA VAL A 148 9.91 -9.44 -3.40
C VAL A 148 11.21 -9.56 -4.17
N GLN A 149 12.04 -8.53 -4.10
CA GLN A 149 13.44 -8.60 -4.49
C GLN A 149 14.21 -9.26 -3.35
N ARG A 150 14.76 -10.44 -3.62
CA ARG A 150 15.71 -11.08 -2.70
C ARG A 150 17.02 -10.32 -2.72
N CYS A 151 17.60 -10.08 -1.54
CA CYS A 151 18.93 -9.50 -1.41
C CYS A 151 19.74 -10.32 -0.42
N SER A 152 20.97 -10.65 -0.80
CA SER A 152 21.89 -11.45 0.01
C SER A 152 22.60 -10.63 1.10
N SER A 153 22.58 -9.29 0.99
CA SER A 153 23.31 -8.39 1.88
C SER A 153 22.62 -7.03 2.06
N ALA A 154 23.04 -6.28 3.09
CA ALA A 154 22.61 -4.90 3.31
C ALA A 154 22.99 -3.96 2.15
N HIS A 155 24.12 -4.22 1.48
CA HIS A 155 24.54 -3.44 0.32
C HIS A 155 23.64 -3.69 -0.89
N GLU A 156 23.28 -4.95 -1.17
CA GLU A 156 22.31 -5.27 -2.21
C GLU A 156 20.94 -4.70 -1.91
N PHE A 157 20.50 -4.74 -0.64
CA PHE A 157 19.25 -4.10 -0.22
C PHE A 157 19.25 -2.60 -0.51
N GLN A 158 20.32 -1.89 -0.13
CA GLN A 158 20.42 -0.45 -0.35
C GLN A 158 20.48 -0.12 -1.84
N ARG A 159 21.18 -0.92 -2.65
CA ARG A 159 21.17 -0.77 -4.10
C ARG A 159 19.78 -0.98 -4.69
N ALA A 160 19.12 -2.08 -4.33
CA ALA A 160 17.78 -2.41 -4.81
C ALA A 160 16.75 -1.32 -4.43
N ARG A 161 16.84 -0.78 -3.22
CA ARG A 161 15.99 0.32 -2.75
C ARG A 161 16.09 1.57 -3.64
N GLU A 162 17.27 1.87 -4.17
CA GLU A 162 17.48 3.04 -5.05
C GLU A 162 17.18 2.75 -6.53
N GLU A 163 17.52 1.55 -7.02
CA GLU A 163 17.40 1.20 -8.44
C GLU A 163 16.00 0.72 -8.83
N LEU A 164 15.31 0.00 -7.95
CA LEU A 164 14.04 -0.62 -8.26
C LEU A 164 12.93 0.41 -8.60
N PRO A 165 12.79 1.55 -7.89
CA PRO A 165 11.90 2.63 -8.31
C PRO A 165 12.14 3.10 -9.75
N LYS A 166 13.40 3.27 -10.14
CA LYS A 166 13.78 3.75 -11.47
C LYS A 166 13.42 2.72 -12.55
N ARG A 167 13.66 1.44 -12.26
CA ARG A 167 13.27 0.34 -13.15
C ARG A 167 11.75 0.24 -13.31
N ILE A 168 10.99 0.39 -12.21
CA ILE A 168 9.52 0.45 -12.24
C ILE A 168 9.05 1.59 -13.12
N PHE A 169 9.61 2.79 -12.95
CA PHE A 169 9.26 3.94 -13.78
C PHE A 169 9.64 3.74 -15.25
N GLY A 170 10.81 3.17 -15.53
CA GLY A 170 11.23 2.86 -16.90
C GLY A 170 10.25 1.95 -17.64
N ILE A 171 9.71 0.92 -16.98
CA ILE A 171 8.68 0.06 -17.56
C ILE A 171 7.35 0.83 -17.65
N TRP A 172 6.94 1.49 -16.56
CA TRP A 172 5.70 2.27 -16.50
C TRP A 172 5.57 3.27 -17.65
N SER A 173 6.64 4.02 -17.96
CA SER A 173 6.65 5.03 -19.01
C SER A 173 6.55 4.46 -20.43
N ASN A 174 6.84 3.16 -20.61
CA ASN A 174 6.75 2.46 -21.89
C ASN A 174 5.42 1.69 -22.09
N LEU A 175 4.54 1.65 -21.08
CA LEU A 175 3.23 0.98 -21.12
C LEU A 175 2.08 1.84 -21.67
#